data_AF-A0AAW7AUP1-F1
#
_entry.id   AF-A0AAW7AUP1-F1
#
_cell.length_a   1.000
_cell.length_b   1.000
_cell.length_c   1.000
_cell.angle_alpha   90.00
_cell.angle_beta   90.00
_cell.angle_gamma   90.00
#
_symmetry.space_group_name_H-M   'P 1'
#
loop_
_entity.id
_entity.type
_entity.pdbx_description
1 polymer ?
#
loop_
_entity_poly.entity_id
_entity_poly.type
_entity_poly.pdbx_seq_one_letter_code
_entity_poly.pdbx_strand_id
1 'polypeptide(L)'
;MARANPTPSPQTAPFAEFQEGETVQSLFLQHLQEHALPVTVFLVNGVKLQGVIPQFDHETIILRRDGHTQLVYKHAVSTIMPVAPLALFAQDGELSL
;
A
#
# COMPACT_ATOMS: atom_id res chain seq x y z
N MET A 1 -2.92 3.22 -44.20
CA MET A 1 -2.50 4.44 -43.46
C MET A 1 -3.02 4.33 -42.04
N ALA A 2 -2.17 4.02 -41.07
CA ALA A 2 -2.57 3.85 -39.67
C ALA A 2 -2.71 5.23 -39.00
N ARG A 3 -3.87 5.51 -38.40
CA ARG A 3 -4.10 6.73 -37.61
C ARG A 3 -3.38 6.55 -36.27
N ALA A 4 -2.43 7.43 -35.98
CA ALA A 4 -1.78 7.49 -34.68
C ALA A 4 -2.82 7.82 -33.59
N ASN A 5 -2.81 7.08 -32.48
CA ASN A 5 -3.55 7.48 -31.28
C ASN A 5 -2.89 8.74 -30.70
N PRO A 6 -3.67 9.75 -30.28
CA PRO A 6 -3.12 10.92 -29.62
C PRO A 6 -2.56 10.55 -28.24
N THR A 7 -1.36 11.03 -27.96
CA THR A 7 -0.76 10.99 -26.62
C THR A 7 -1.64 11.80 -25.66
N PRO A 8 -2.09 11.25 -24.52
CA PRO A 8 -2.81 12.05 -23.53
C PRO A 8 -1.87 13.09 -22.91
N SER A 9 -2.35 14.33 -22.83
CA SER A 9 -1.66 15.48 -22.23
C SER A 9 -1.58 15.33 -20.70
N PRO A 10 -0.48 15.72 -20.04
CA PRO A 10 -0.24 15.38 -18.63
C PRO A 10 -0.80 16.44 -17.67
N GLN A 11 -2.12 16.68 -17.61
CA GLN A 11 -2.70 17.57 -16.60
C GLN A 11 -4.16 17.15 -16.27
N THR A 12 -4.33 16.40 -15.16
CA THR A 12 -5.52 16.22 -14.29
C THR A 12 -5.68 14.75 -13.88
N ALA A 13 -5.03 14.34 -12.79
CA ALA A 13 -5.55 13.31 -11.89
C ALA A 13 -4.86 13.44 -10.53
N PRO A 14 -5.58 13.79 -9.43
CA PRO A 14 -5.04 13.72 -8.06
C PRO A 14 -5.03 12.27 -7.52
N PHE A 15 -5.20 11.29 -8.39
CA PHE A 15 -5.09 9.88 -8.09
C PHE A 15 -4.00 9.31 -8.98
N ALA A 16 -3.12 8.48 -8.42
CA ALA A 16 -2.31 7.60 -9.24
C ALA A 16 -3.24 6.92 -10.24
N GLU A 17 -2.98 7.06 -11.54
CA GLU A 17 -3.71 6.32 -12.56
C GLU A 17 -3.47 4.84 -12.26
N PHE A 18 -4.46 4.17 -11.65
CA PHE A 18 -4.41 2.74 -11.42
C PHE A 18 -4.21 2.09 -12.77
N GLN A 19 -3.09 1.38 -12.97
CA GLN A 19 -2.92 0.58 -14.18
C GLN A 19 -4.06 -0.43 -14.26
N GLU A 20 -4.57 -0.73 -15.46
CA GLU A 20 -5.62 -1.74 -15.61
C GLU A 20 -5.19 -3.06 -14.95
N GLY A 21 -5.83 -3.42 -13.83
CA GLY A 21 -5.51 -4.61 -13.02
C GLY A 21 -4.89 -4.31 -11.64
N GLU A 22 -4.53 -3.07 -11.33
CA GLU A 22 -3.96 -2.71 -10.03
C GLU A 22 -5.07 -2.45 -8.99
N THR A 23 -5.04 -3.22 -7.90
CA THR A 23 -6.02 -3.09 -6.81
C THR A 23 -5.54 -2.09 -5.75
N VAL A 24 -6.46 -1.49 -5.00
CA VAL A 24 -6.12 -0.64 -3.83
C VAL A 24 -5.23 -1.40 -2.85
N GLN A 25 -5.45 -2.71 -2.67
CA GLN A 25 -4.62 -3.55 -1.83
C GLN A 25 -3.18 -3.63 -2.36
N SER A 26 -3.02 -3.94 -3.65
CA SER A 26 -1.70 -4.05 -4.29
C SER A 26 -0.95 -2.73 -4.22
N LEU A 27 -1.60 -1.62 -4.61
CA LEU A 27 -1.01 -0.28 -4.57
C LEU A 27 -0.57 0.09 -3.14
N PHE A 28 -1.43 -0.16 -2.14
CA PHE A 28 -1.11 0.12 -0.75
C PHE A 28 0.10 -0.71 -0.26
N LEU A 29 0.10 -2.02 -0.50
CA LEU A 29 1.20 -2.91 -0.08
C LEU A 29 2.50 -2.62 -0.82
N GLN A 30 2.43 -2.29 -2.11
CA GLN A 30 3.58 -1.90 -2.91
C GLN A 30 4.21 -0.62 -2.36
N HIS A 31 3.40 0.39 -2.05
CA HIS A 31 3.91 1.62 -1.45
C HIS A 31 4.60 1.37 -0.10
N LEU A 32 4.04 0.51 0.76
CA LEU A 32 4.68 0.12 2.02
C LEU A 32 6.02 -0.62 1.80
N GLN A 33 6.08 -1.48 0.78
CA GLN A 33 7.26 -2.25 0.43
C GLN A 33 8.38 -1.37 -0.13
N GLU A 34 8.09 -0.54 -1.12
CA GLU A 34 9.05 0.32 -1.81
C GLU A 34 9.72 1.30 -0.85
N HIS A 35 8.96 1.87 0.08
CA HIS A 35 9.45 2.85 1.05
C HIS A 35 9.86 2.24 2.40
N ALA A 36 9.78 0.90 2.54
CA ALA A 36 10.07 0.17 3.77
C ALA A 36 9.41 0.80 5.01
N LEU A 37 8.14 1.22 4.88
CA LEU A 37 7.47 2.00 5.92
C LEU A 37 7.17 1.13 7.14
N PRO A 38 7.45 1.62 8.36
CA PRO A 38 7.06 0.92 9.56
C PRO A 38 5.53 0.90 9.68
N VAL A 39 5.00 -0.29 9.95
CA VAL A 39 3.57 -0.54 10.09
C VAL A 39 3.25 -1.31 11.37
N THR A 40 2.01 -1.14 11.83
CA THR A 40 1.37 -2.04 12.79
C THR A 40 0.31 -2.86 12.06
N VAL A 41 0.43 -4.18 12.12
CA VAL A 41 -0.53 -5.14 11.57
C VAL A 41 -1.38 -5.66 12.72
N PHE A 42 -2.69 -5.47 12.63
CA PHE A 42 -3.66 -5.99 13.58
C PHE A 42 -4.24 -7.28 13.04
N LEU A 43 -4.19 -8.33 13.85
CA LEU A 43 -4.80 -9.61 13.54
C LEU A 43 -6.25 -9.65 14.03
N VAL A 44 -7.08 -10.48 13.39
CA VAL A 44 -8.50 -10.66 13.73
C VAL A 44 -8.73 -11.14 15.18
N ASN A 45 -7.73 -11.76 15.80
CA ASN A 45 -7.77 -12.19 17.20
C ASN A 45 -7.34 -11.09 18.19
N GLY A 46 -7.03 -9.88 17.72
CA GLY A 46 -6.62 -8.74 18.52
C GLY A 46 -5.11 -8.62 18.78
N VAL A 47 -4.29 -9.57 18.33
CA VAL A 47 -2.82 -9.45 18.43
C VAL A 47 -2.33 -8.35 17.49
N LYS A 48 -1.38 -7.54 17.96
CA LYS A 48 -0.67 -6.56 17.13
C LYS A 48 0.74 -7.02 16.82
N LEU A 49 1.11 -6.99 15.55
CA LEU A 49 2.46 -7.18 15.06
C LEU A 49 2.98 -5.84 14.55
N GLN A 50 4.29 -5.60 14.68
CA GLN A 50 4.90 -4.39 14.15
C GLN A 50 6.13 -4.77 13.34
N GLY A 51 6.43 -4.00 12.31
CA GLY A 51 7.59 -4.24 11.44
C GLY A 51 7.47 -3.51 10.12
N VAL A 52 8.17 -4.02 9.11
CA VAL A 52 8.08 -3.58 7.72
C VAL A 52 7.64 -4.75 6.84
N ILE A 53 7.02 -4.44 5.69
CA ILE A 53 6.54 -5.45 4.74
C ILE A 53 7.49 -5.48 3.53
N PRO A 54 8.56 -6.30 3.53
CA PRO A 54 9.49 -6.36 2.42
C PRO A 54 8.97 -7.11 1.18
N GLN A 55 7.92 -7.92 1.33
CA GLN A 55 7.33 -8.70 0.24
C GLN A 55 5.91 -9.13 0.57
N PHE A 56 5.07 -9.32 -0.45
CA PHE A 56 3.74 -9.89 -0.35
C PHE A 56 3.38 -10.68 -1.62
N ASP A 57 2.37 -11.53 -1.51
CA ASP A 57 1.72 -12.18 -2.66
C ASP A 57 0.19 -12.06 -2.55
N HIS A 58 -0.57 -12.92 -3.23
CA HIS A 58 -2.03 -12.92 -3.19
C HIS A 58 -2.59 -13.19 -1.78
N GLU A 59 -2.04 -14.16 -1.04
CA GLU A 59 -2.61 -14.69 0.21
C GLU A 59 -1.83 -14.29 1.47
N THR A 60 -0.59 -13.85 1.30
CA THR A 60 0.35 -13.66 2.41
C THR A 60 1.14 -12.36 2.30
N ILE A 61 1.63 -11.92 3.46
CA ILE A 61 2.60 -10.83 3.58
C ILE A 61 3.78 -11.33 4.43
N ILE A 62 4.99 -10.92 4.07
CA ILE A 62 6.16 -11.09 4.92
C ILE A 62 6.24 -9.88 5.83
N LEU A 63 6.38 -10.10 7.14
CA LEU A 63 6.63 -9.05 8.13
C LEU A 63 8.01 -9.25 8.74
N ARG A 64 8.83 -8.20 8.71
CA ARG A 64 10.18 -8.23 9.31
C ARG A 64 10.31 -7.22 10.44
N ARG A 65 10.90 -7.65 11.54
CA ARG A 65 11.23 -6.82 12.70
C ARG A 65 12.41 -7.42 13.47
N ASP A 66 13.38 -6.58 13.85
CA ASP A 66 14.51 -6.95 14.73
C ASP A 66 15.27 -8.21 14.27
N GLY A 67 15.51 -8.34 12.95
CA GLY A 67 16.16 -9.51 12.35
C GLY A 67 15.28 -10.76 12.19
N HIS A 68 14.10 -10.78 12.82
CA HIS A 68 13.12 -11.84 12.66
C HIS A 68 12.22 -11.60 11.44
N THR A 69 11.87 -12.68 10.76
CA THR A 69 10.96 -12.69 9.61
C THR A 69 9.78 -13.59 9.92
N GLN A 70 8.57 -13.12 9.65
CA GLN A 70 7.31 -13.82 9.90
C GLN A 70 6.49 -13.86 8.61
N LEU A 71 5.93 -15.02 8.28
CA LEU A 71 4.90 -15.15 7.25
C LEU A 71 3.54 -14.90 7.91
N VAL A 72 2.79 -13.94 7.39
CA VAL A 72 1.45 -13.60 7.91
C VAL A 72 0.43 -13.85 6.81
N TYR A 73 -0.57 -14.67 7.10
CA TYR A 73 -1.69 -14.89 6.18
C TYR A 73 -2.68 -13.73 6.24
N LYS A 74 -3.12 -13.25 5.08
CA LYS A 74 -4.04 -12.11 4.98
C LYS A 74 -5.40 -12.37 5.61
N HIS A 75 -5.90 -13.61 5.60
CA HIS A 75 -7.16 -13.96 6.27
C HIS A 75 -7.12 -13.74 7.80
N ALA A 76 -5.91 -13.71 8.38
CA ALA A 76 -5.73 -13.46 9.81
C ALA A 76 -5.55 -11.96 10.11
N VAL A 77 -5.39 -11.11 9.10
CA VAL A 77 -5.18 -9.67 9.25
C VAL A 77 -6.51 -8.95 9.22
N SER A 78 -6.80 -8.15 10.24
CA SER A 78 -7.96 -7.25 10.25
C SER A 78 -7.61 -5.88 9.67
N THR A 79 -6.41 -5.36 9.93
CA THR A 79 -6.03 -3.98 9.56
C THR A 79 -4.51 -3.83 9.45
N ILE A 80 -4.03 -3.04 8.49
CA ILE A 80 -2.63 -2.63 8.36
C ILE A 80 -2.57 -1.11 8.51
N MET A 81 -1.87 -0.62 9.53
CA MET A 81 -1.76 0.79 9.86
C MET A 81 -0.32 1.26 9.75
N PRO A 82 0.02 2.11 8.77
CA PRO A 82 1.32 2.75 8.69
C PRO A 82 1.51 3.72 9.85
N VAL A 83 2.74 3.85 10.36
CA VAL A 83 3.03 4.76 11.49
C VAL A 83 2.91 6.23 11.07
N ALA A 84 3.22 6.55 9.82
CA ALA A 84 3.10 7.88 9.25
C ALA A 84 1.97 7.94 8.22
N PRO A 85 1.30 9.09 8.04
CA PRO A 85 0.34 9.29 6.96
C PRO A 85 0.96 9.00 5.60
N LEU A 86 0.22 8.28 4.75
CA LEU A 86 0.65 8.02 3.39
C LEU A 86 0.26 9.19 2.50
N ALA A 87 1.25 9.91 1.95
CA ALA A 87 1.00 10.99 0.99
C ALA A 87 0.22 10.48 -0.26
N LEU A 88 0.39 9.21 -0.62
CA LEU A 88 -0.32 8.56 -1.72
C LEU A 88 -1.85 8.59 -1.59
N PHE A 89 -2.36 8.64 -0.35
CA PHE A 89 -3.80 8.67 -0.05
C PHE A 89 -4.21 9.97 0.67
N ALA A 90 -3.29 10.93 0.81
CA ALA A 90 -3.60 12.24 1.36
C ALA A 90 -4.29 13.07 0.27
N GLN A 91 -5.60 13.25 0.38
CA GLN A 91 -6.27 14.31 -0.37
C GLN A 91 -5.77 15.66 0.13
N ASP A 92 -5.55 16.60 -0.80
CA ASP A 92 -5.52 18.05 -0.52
C ASP A 92 -6.91 18.49 -0.01
N GLY A 93 -7.26 18.04 1.19
CA GLY A 93 -8.32 18.60 2.01
C GLY A 93 -7.62 19.43 3.06
N GLU A 94 -7.51 20.74 2.80
CA GLU A 94 -7.19 21.71 3.83
C GLU A 94 -7.92 21.34 5.14
N LEU A 95 -7.16 20.91 6.14
CA LEU A 95 -7.49 21.26 7.51
C LEU A 95 -6.86 22.63 7.75
N SER A 96 -7.41 23.65 7.07
CA SER A 96 -7.26 25.03 7.51
C SER A 96 -7.97 25.13 8.86
N LEU A 97 -7.15 25.22 9.92
CA LEU A 97 -7.60 25.61 11.26
C LEU A 97 -8.16 27.04 11.25
#